data_AF-S7SWB9-F1
#
_entry.id   AF-S7SWB9-F1
#
_cell.length_a   1.000
_cell.length_b   1.000
_cell.length_c   1.000
_cell.angle_alpha   90.00
_cell.angle_beta   90.00
_cell.angle_gamma   90.00
#
_symmetry.space_group_name_H-M   'P 1'
#
loop_
_entity.id
_entity.type
_entity.pdbx_description
1 polymer ?
#
loop_
_entity_poly.entity_id
_entity_poly.type
_entity_poly.pdbx_seq_one_letter_code
_entity_poly.pdbx_strand_id
1 'polypeptide(L)'
;MRLSSCNKRLASTRHASTNISNELMVKEMVLLQIEEKRQQMIELALTYGFTAKETIECSQELDQLINQYLQQTRMLESPSPSVQ
;
A
#
# COMPACT_ATOMS: atom_id res chain seq x y z
N MET A 1 35.70 48.97 19.75
CA MET A 1 36.14 47.73 19.09
C MET A 1 34.99 46.74 19.05
N ARG A 2 34.78 46.13 17.88
CA ARG A 2 33.98 44.92 17.55
C ARG A 2 32.47 44.94 17.86
N LEU A 3 31.72 45.47 16.89
CA LEU A 3 30.41 44.90 16.54
C LEU A 3 30.66 43.54 15.88
N SER A 4 30.59 42.47 16.67
CA SER A 4 30.60 41.10 16.16
C SER A 4 29.20 40.72 15.71
N SER A 5 29.07 40.58 14.39
CA SER A 5 28.14 39.74 13.64
C SER A 5 27.13 38.89 14.43
N CYS A 6 25.85 39.07 14.11
CA CYS A 6 25.04 37.92 13.67
C CYS A 6 23.93 38.39 12.73
N ASN A 7 24.23 38.40 11.43
CA ASN A 7 23.21 38.29 10.38
C ASN A 7 22.55 36.90 10.53
N LYS A 8 21.43 36.82 11.26
CA LYS A 8 20.52 35.67 11.16
C LYS A 8 19.40 36.01 10.18
N ARG A 9 19.78 36.16 8.91
CA ARG A 9 18.88 35.82 7.81
C ARG A 9 18.77 34.31 7.83
N LEU A 10 17.73 33.78 8.48
CA LEU A 10 17.31 32.41 8.24
C LEU A 10 16.16 32.46 7.25
N ALA A 11 16.50 31.93 6.09
CA ALA A 11 15.70 31.84 4.90
C ALA A 11 14.32 31.26 5.18
N SER A 12 13.33 31.89 4.56
CA SER A 12 12.21 31.17 3.94
C SER A 12 12.73 29.90 3.27
N THR A 13 12.23 28.73 3.68
CA THR A 13 11.92 27.55 2.84
C THR A 13 11.60 26.38 3.77
N ARG A 14 10.38 25.82 3.67
CA ARG A 14 10.12 24.37 3.54
C ARG A 14 8.61 24.14 3.39
N HIS A 15 8.10 24.41 2.20
CA HIS A 15 6.87 23.81 1.67
C HIS A 15 7.10 22.32 1.36
N ALA A 16 7.48 21.51 2.35
CA ALA A 16 7.81 20.10 2.17
C ALA A 16 6.97 19.13 3.03
N SER A 17 6.00 19.65 3.81
CA SER A 17 5.22 18.83 4.75
C SER A 17 3.92 18.25 4.20
N THR A 18 3.44 18.68 3.03
CA THR A 18 2.11 18.27 2.53
C THR A 18 2.08 16.96 1.74
N ASN A 19 3.21 16.44 1.24
CA ASN A 19 3.20 15.22 0.42
C ASN A 19 3.16 13.90 1.20
N ILE A 20 3.63 13.88 2.46
CA ILE A 20 3.77 12.63 3.23
C ILE A 20 2.40 12.11 3.71
N SER A 21 1.47 12.99 4.09
CA SER A 21 0.15 12.60 4.59
C SER A 21 -0.74 11.94 3.53
N ASN A 22 -0.66 12.39 2.27
CA ASN A 22 -1.45 11.83 1.18
C ASN A 22 -0.96 10.43 0.78
N GLU A 23 0.35 10.20 0.79
CA GLU A 23 0.93 8.89 0.45
C GLU A 23 0.59 7.81 1.49
N LEU A 24 0.51 8.19 2.77
CA LEU A 24 0.12 7.30 3.87
C LEU A 24 -1.35 6.86 3.77
N MET A 25 -2.29 7.78 3.49
CA MET A 25 -3.71 7.44 3.36
C MET A 25 -4.01 6.51 2.18
N VAL A 26 -3.29 6.66 1.06
CA VAL A 26 -3.48 5.78 -0.11
C VAL A 26 -3.05 4.35 0.20
N LYS A 27 -1.93 4.17 0.92
CA LYS A 27 -1.47 2.83 1.34
C LYS A 27 -2.46 2.15 2.28
N GLU A 28 -3.02 2.89 3.24
CA GLU A 28 -4.00 2.37 4.19
C GLU A 28 -5.31 1.96 3.48
N MET A 29 -5.78 2.74 2.51
CA MET A 29 -6.95 2.38 1.70
C MET A 29 -6.75 1.07 0.93
N VAL A 30 -5.59 0.87 0.32
CA VAL A 30 -5.30 -0.36 -0.43
C VAL A 30 -5.23 -1.57 0.50
N LEU A 31 -4.67 -1.42 1.71
CA LEU A 31 -4.66 -2.48 2.72
C LEU A 31 -6.07 -2.88 3.17
N LEU A 32 -6.97 -1.91 3.34
CA LEU A 32 -8.38 -2.19 3.67
C LEU A 32 -9.06 -2.99 2.55
N GLN A 33 -8.81 -2.64 1.29
CA GLN A 33 -9.36 -3.38 0.15
C GLN A 33 -8.85 -4.82 0.07
N ILE A 34 -7.57 -5.05 0.38
CA ILE A 34 -7.00 -6.40 0.47
C ILE A 34 -7.71 -7.20 1.58
N GLU A 35 -7.93 -6.60 2.74
CA GLU A 35 -8.61 -7.26 3.86
C GLU A 35 -10.05 -7.62 3.52
N GLU A 36 -10.81 -6.68 2.96
CA GLU A 36 -12.19 -6.90 2.51
C GLU A 36 -12.26 -8.03 1.47
N LYS A 37 -11.33 -8.03 0.52
CA LYS A 37 -11.29 -9.05 -0.53
C LYS A 37 -10.90 -10.42 0.00
N ARG A 38 -10.00 -10.49 0.98
CA ARG A 38 -9.66 -11.74 1.69
C ARG A 38 -10.88 -12.31 2.40
N GLN A 39 -11.66 -11.46 3.06
CA GLN A 39 -12.88 -11.89 3.76
C GLN A 39 -13.92 -12.43 2.78
N GLN A 40 -14.13 -11.75 1.64
CA GLN A 40 -15.00 -12.24 0.56
C GLN A 40 -14.55 -13.60 0.03
N MET A 41 -13.25 -13.79 -0.19
CA MET A 41 -12.71 -15.09 -0.65
C MET A 41 -13.00 -16.20 0.35
N ILE A 42 -12.85 -15.94 1.66
CA ILE A 42 -13.17 -16.91 2.71
C ILE A 42 -14.66 -17.25 2.70
N GLU A 43 -15.55 -16.26 2.58
CA GLU A 43 -17.00 -16.49 2.51
C GLU A 43 -17.40 -17.31 1.28
N LEU A 44 -16.81 -17.01 0.12
CA LEU A 44 -17.02 -17.78 -1.10
C LEU A 44 -16.47 -19.20 -0.97
N ALA A 45 -15.30 -19.38 -0.35
CA ALA A 45 -14.73 -20.69 -0.09
C ALA A 45 -15.59 -21.52 0.87
N LEU A 46 -16.18 -20.91 1.90
CA LEU A 46 -17.08 -21.57 2.83
C LEU A 46 -18.44 -21.91 2.19
N THR A 47 -18.89 -21.11 1.22
CA THR A 47 -20.20 -21.29 0.56
C THR A 47 -20.13 -22.25 -0.63
N TYR A 48 -19.14 -22.10 -1.49
CA TYR A 48 -19.01 -22.80 -2.77
C TYR A 48 -17.81 -23.75 -2.84
N GLY A 49 -16.85 -23.62 -1.91
CA GLY A 49 -15.59 -24.36 -1.91
C GLY A 49 -14.42 -23.57 -2.50
N PHE A 50 -13.20 -23.98 -2.18
CA PHE A 50 -11.97 -23.32 -2.66
C PHE A 50 -11.73 -23.48 -4.16
N THR A 51 -12.31 -24.51 -4.78
CA THR A 51 -12.19 -24.77 -6.23
C THR A 51 -13.36 -24.20 -7.03
N ALA A 52 -14.31 -23.53 -6.38
CA ALA A 52 -15.40 -22.87 -7.09
C ALA A 52 -14.85 -21.73 -7.94
N LYS A 53 -15.48 -21.50 -9.09
CA LYS A 53 -15.05 -20.47 -10.03
C LYS A 53 -15.01 -19.09 -9.36
N GLU A 54 -16.02 -18.79 -8.56
CA GLU A 54 -16.18 -17.54 -7.82
C GLU A 54 -15.05 -17.34 -6.80
N THR A 55 -14.65 -18.40 -6.11
CA THR A 55 -13.54 -18.36 -5.14
C THR A 55 -12.19 -18.18 -5.83
N ILE A 56 -12.00 -18.82 -6.99
CA ILE A 56 -10.78 -18.69 -7.81
C ILE A 56 -10.70 -17.28 -8.43
N GLU A 57 -11.79 -16.73 -8.93
CA GLU A 57 -11.84 -15.35 -9.43
C GLU A 57 -11.53 -14.37 -8.29
N CYS A 58 -12.11 -14.58 -7.11
CA CYS A 58 -11.83 -13.75 -5.93
C CYS A 58 -10.36 -13.83 -5.49
N SER A 59 -9.73 -15.01 -5.54
CA SER A 59 -8.31 -15.15 -5.20
C SER A 59 -7.40 -14.43 -6.20
N GLN A 60 -7.72 -14.49 -7.50
CA GLN A 60 -6.98 -13.76 -8.54
C GLN A 60 -7.10 -12.24 -8.36
N GLU A 61 -8.28 -11.74 -8.02
CA GLU A 61 -8.50 -10.32 -7.75
C GLU A 61 -7.75 -9.87 -6.48
N LEU A 62 -7.75 -10.70 -5.43
CA LEU A 62 -6.97 -10.46 -4.22
C LEU A 62 -5.47 -10.38 -4.52
N ASP A 63 -4.93 -11.32 -5.30
CA ASP A 63 -3.53 -11.32 -5.72
C ASP A 63 -3.17 -10.06 -6.53
N GLN A 64 -4.08 -9.58 -7.39
CA GLN A 64 -3.87 -8.33 -8.12
C GLN A 64 -3.78 -7.12 -7.18
N LEU A 65 -4.65 -7.03 -6.17
CA LEU A 65 -4.62 -5.96 -5.17
C LEU A 65 -3.32 -5.98 -4.35
N ILE A 66 -2.88 -7.17 -3.93
CA ILE A 66 -1.60 -7.36 -3.23
C ILE A 66 -0.43 -6.93 -4.12
N ASN A 67 -0.42 -7.36 -5.39
CA ASN A 67 0.63 -6.98 -6.33
C ASN A 67 0.68 -5.46 -6.56
N GLN A 68 -0.48 -4.80 -6.67
CA GLN A 68 -0.55 -3.34 -6.78
C GLN A 68 0.01 -2.65 -5.52
N TYR A 69 -0.36 -3.12 -4.34
CA TYR A 69 0.17 -2.61 -3.08
C TYR A 69 1.69 -2.78 -2.98
N LEU A 70 2.22 -3.96 -3.35
CA LEU A 70 3.65 -4.26 -3.35
C LEU A 70 4.42 -3.39 -4.35
N GLN A 71 3.85 -3.16 -5.54
CA GLN A 71 4.42 -2.24 -6.54
C GLN A 71 4.48 -0.80 -6.00
N GLN A 72 3.41 -0.34 -5.34
CA GLN A 72 3.36 0.99 -4.71
C GLN A 72 4.29 1.11 -3.50
N THR A 73 4.50 0.03 -2.75
CA THR A 73 5.37 -0.03 -1.57
C THR A 73 6.86 -0.23 -1.92
N ARG A 74 7.16 -0.54 -3.20
CA ARG A 74 8.47 -0.86 -3.82
C ARG A 74 8.99 -2.25 -3.51
N MET A 75 8.97 -3.11 -4.54
CA MET A 75 9.94 -4.19 -4.84
C MET A 75 10.51 -4.97 -3.64
N LEU A 76 9.68 -5.48 -2.74
CA LEU A 76 10.12 -6.43 -1.72
C LEU A 76 9.32 -7.71 -1.86
N GLU A 77 10.07 -8.74 -2.22
CA GLU A 77 9.76 -10.17 -2.29
C GLU A 77 8.89 -10.61 -3.47
N SER A 78 9.55 -11.40 -4.33
CA SER A 78 8.98 -12.14 -5.45
C SER A 78 7.67 -12.85 -5.05
N PRO A 79 6.59 -12.74 -5.84
CA PRO A 79 5.47 -13.65 -5.70
C PRO A 79 6.04 -15.05 -5.96
N SER A 80 5.92 -15.94 -4.97
CA SER A 80 6.29 -17.34 -5.12
C SER A 80 5.65 -17.86 -6.42
N PRO A 81 6.43 -18.34 -7.39
CA PRO A 81 5.87 -18.97 -8.55
C PRO A 81 5.11 -20.20 -8.06
N SER A 82 3.86 -20.28 -8.50
CA SER A 82 3.22 -21.53 -8.91
C SER A 82 3.64 -22.76 -8.08
N VAL A 83 2.82 -23.11 -7.09
CA VAL A 83 2.71 -24.51 -6.70
C VAL A 83 2.16 -25.24 -7.94
N GLN A 84 3.07 -25.77 -8.76
CA GLN A 84 2.81 -26.81 -9.76
C GLN A 84 2.68 -28.16 -9.07
#